data_AF-W4VPY5-F1
#
_entry.id   AF-W4VPY5-F1
#
_cell.length_a   1.000
_cell.length_b   1.000
_cell.length_c   1.000
_cell.angle_alpha   90.00
_cell.angle_beta   90.00
_cell.angle_gamma   90.00
#
_symmetry.space_group_name_H-M   'P 1'
#
loop_
_entity.id
_entity.type
_entity.pdbx_description
1 polymer ?
#
loop_
_entity_poly.entity_id
_entity_poly.type
_entity_poly.pdbx_seq_one_letter_code
_entity_poly.pdbx_strand_id
1 'polypeptide(L)'
;MGVENEARFKNEEGVIQDDYRIEFISEHLKALVEAIEAGANCKGYMLWAFSDNVSPMNAFKNRYGLVEINLEDNRNRTLKKSAYWYRDVIKSRTFSAPNDEIYK
;
A
#
# COMPACT_ATOMS: atom_id res chain seq x y z
N MET A 1 -7.19 3.03 3.02
CA MET A 1 -5.77 2.78 3.35
C MET A 1 -5.57 2.07 4.70
N GLY A 2 -6.03 2.63 5.83
CA GLY A 2 -5.91 1.97 7.14
C GLY A 2 -7.05 1.01 7.41
N VAL A 3 -6.76 -0.26 7.73
CA VAL A 3 -7.79 -1.28 8.00
C VAL A 3 -7.53 -1.99 9.32
N GLU A 4 -8.59 -2.21 10.10
CA GLU A 4 -8.53 -3.00 11.32
C GLU A 4 -8.72 -4.49 11.04
N ASN A 5 -8.08 -5.34 11.86
CA ASN A 5 -8.19 -6.80 11.80
C ASN A 5 -7.81 -7.39 10.43
N GLU A 6 -6.70 -6.93 9.83
CA GLU A 6 -6.23 -7.40 8.53
C GLU A 6 -5.87 -8.89 8.47
N ALA A 7 -5.67 -9.54 9.62
CA ALA A 7 -5.41 -10.97 9.70
C ALA A 7 -6.51 -11.79 9.00
N ARG A 8 -7.75 -11.27 8.91
CA ARG A 8 -8.85 -11.90 8.18
C ARG A 8 -8.63 -12.03 6.67
N PHE A 9 -7.67 -11.28 6.11
CA PHE A 9 -7.32 -11.30 4.68
C PHE A 9 -6.06 -12.13 4.40
N LYS A 10 -5.53 -12.88 5.38
CA LYS A 10 -4.40 -13.78 5.14
C LYS A 10 -4.82 -14.96 4.28
N ASN A 11 -3.99 -15.29 3.30
CA ASN A 11 -4.12 -16.52 2.52
C ASN A 11 -3.41 -17.69 3.23
N GLU A 12 -3.38 -18.86 2.59
CA GLU A 12 -2.78 -20.08 3.13
C GLU A 12 -1.27 -19.97 3.37
N GLU A 13 -0.56 -19.12 2.62
CA GLU A 13 0.86 -18.83 2.85
C GLU A 13 1.12 -17.76 3.94
N GLY A 14 0.07 -17.26 4.59
CA GLY A 14 0.18 -16.25 5.66
C GLY A 14 0.40 -14.82 5.15
N VAL A 15 0.21 -14.57 3.85
CA VAL A 15 0.33 -13.25 3.23
C VAL A 15 -1.01 -12.53 3.26
N ILE A 16 -1.04 -11.31 3.79
CA ILE A 16 -2.22 -10.43 3.77
C ILE A 16 -2.51 -10.02 2.31
N GLN A 17 -3.70 -10.38 1.83
CA GLN A 17 -4.25 -9.99 0.53
C GLN A 17 -4.97 -8.65 0.63
N ASP A 18 -4.23 -7.55 0.56
CA ASP A 18 -4.70 -6.18 0.77
C ASP A 18 -5.01 -5.44 -0.55
N ASP A 19 -5.89 -6.00 -1.38
CA ASP A 19 -6.30 -5.39 -2.66
C ASP A 19 -6.90 -4.00 -2.49
N TYR A 20 -7.65 -3.74 -1.42
CA TYR A 20 -8.17 -2.40 -1.09
C TYR A 20 -7.07 -1.36 -0.89
N ARG A 21 -5.85 -1.79 -0.52
CA ARG A 21 -4.70 -0.89 -0.37
C ARG A 21 -4.08 -0.62 -1.73
N ILE A 22 -3.97 -1.64 -2.58
CA ILE A 22 -3.51 -1.49 -3.97
C ILE A 22 -4.42 -0.53 -4.71
N GLU A 23 -5.73 -0.74 -4.65
CA GLU A 23 -6.75 0.12 -5.24
C GLU A 23 -6.58 1.57 -4.77
N PHE A 24 -6.57 1.79 -3.45
CA PHE A 24 -6.38 3.12 -2.87
C PHE A 24 -5.09 3.81 -3.36
N ILE A 25 -3.96 3.10 -3.37
CA ILE A 25 -2.67 3.67 -3.80
C ILE A 25 -2.70 3.99 -5.29
N SER A 26 -3.26 3.09 -6.11
CA SER A 26 -3.34 3.27 -7.57
C SER A 26 -4.17 4.50 -7.95
N GLU A 27 -5.30 4.75 -7.28
CA GLU A 27 -6.13 5.93 -7.49
C GLU A 27 -5.39 7.23 -7.14
N HIS A 28 -4.61 7.23 -6.05
CA HIS A 28 -3.84 8.41 -5.65
C HIS A 28 -2.64 8.65 -6.57
N LEU A 29 -2.02 7.59 -7.08
CA LEU A 29 -0.97 7.72 -8.11
C LEU A 29 -1.55 8.24 -9.43
N LYS A 30 -2.74 7.81 -9.82
CA LYS A 30 -3.45 8.38 -10.98
C LYS A 30 -3.66 9.88 -10.81
N ALA A 31 -4.26 10.31 -9.70
CA ALA A 31 -4.48 11.73 -9.42
C ALA A 31 -3.18 12.53 -9.40
N LEU A 32 -2.08 11.92 -8.94
CA LEU A 32 -0.75 12.53 -8.99
C LEU A 32 -0.27 12.74 -10.43
N VAL A 33 -0.41 11.75 -11.30
CA VAL A 33 -0.03 11.85 -12.73
C VAL A 33 -0.83 12.96 -13.40
N GLU A 34 -2.15 12.98 -13.22
CA GLU A 34 -3.04 14.02 -13.76
C GLU A 34 -2.64 15.43 -13.28
N ALA A 35 -2.27 15.58 -12.00
CA ALA A 35 -1.81 16.85 -11.46
C ALA A 35 -0.47 17.31 -12.07
N ILE A 36 0.46 16.37 -12.32
CA ILE A 36 1.73 16.67 -12.99
C ILE A 36 1.49 17.09 -14.44
N GLU A 37 0.59 16.41 -15.15
CA GLU A 37 0.18 16.79 -16.51
C GLU A 37 -0.49 18.16 -16.57
N ALA A 38 -1.24 18.53 -15.52
CA ALA A 38 -1.81 19.86 -15.35
C ALA A 38 -0.78 20.95 -14.95
N GLY A 39 0.50 20.60 -14.81
CA GLY A 39 1.60 21.53 -14.56
C GLY A 39 2.07 21.61 -13.10
N ALA A 40 1.60 20.73 -12.21
CA ALA A 40 2.09 20.69 -10.83
C ALA A 40 3.57 20.27 -10.78
N ASN A 41 4.37 20.98 -9.99
CA ASN A 41 5.79 20.67 -9.81
C ASN A 41 6.01 19.56 -8.75
N CYS A 42 5.53 18.35 -9.03
CA CYS A 42 5.77 17.19 -8.18
C CYS A 42 6.92 16.32 -8.74
N LYS A 43 7.82 15.88 -7.87
CA LYS A 43 9.04 15.15 -8.25
C LYS A 43 9.15 13.74 -7.68
N GLY A 44 8.21 13.34 -6.81
CA GLY A 44 8.26 12.05 -6.18
C GLY A 44 7.00 11.76 -5.35
N TYR A 45 6.85 10.50 -4.98
CA TYR A 45 5.76 10.00 -4.16
C TYR A 45 6.36 9.15 -3.05
N MET A 46 5.96 9.41 -1.81
CA MET A 46 6.41 8.64 -0.64
C MET A 46 5.19 8.06 0.07
N LEU A 47 5.11 6.74 0.09
CA LEU A 47 3.96 6.05 0.66
C LEU A 47 4.01 6.05 2.19
N TRP A 48 2.93 6.52 2.81
CA TRP A 48 2.63 6.20 4.20
C TRP A 48 1.88 4.87 4.28
N ALA A 49 2.40 3.81 4.90
CA ALA A 49 3.71 3.70 5.52
C ALA A 49 4.47 2.48 5.00
N PHE A 50 5.77 2.46 5.26
CA PHE A 50 6.60 1.29 4.98
C PHE A 50 6.10 0.05 5.75
N SER A 51 5.99 0.16 7.07
CA SER A 51 5.50 -0.91 7.94
C SER A 51 4.27 -0.48 8.75
N ASP A 52 3.56 -1.45 9.28
CA ASP A 52 2.55 -1.19 10.30
C ASP A 52 3.17 -0.45 11.48
N ASN A 53 2.42 0.51 12.00
CA ASN A 53 2.91 1.46 13.00
C ASN A 53 1.82 1.78 14.02
N VAL A 54 2.24 2.43 15.10
CA VAL A 54 1.34 2.96 16.12
C VAL A 54 0.70 4.23 15.57
N SER A 55 -0.60 4.17 15.28
CA SER A 55 -1.36 5.37 14.97
C SER A 55 -1.76 6.12 16.25
N PRO A 56 -1.76 7.46 16.28
CA PRO A 56 -2.03 8.23 17.49
C PRO A 56 -3.38 7.94 18.15
N MET A 57 -4.44 7.75 17.35
CA MET A 57 -5.80 7.51 17.87
C MET A 57 -6.22 6.04 17.87
N ASN A 58 -5.61 5.18 17.03
CA ASN A 58 -6.04 3.79 16.87
C ASN A 58 -4.98 2.78 17.33
N ALA A 59 -3.86 3.23 17.89
CA ALA A 59 -2.72 2.39 18.21
C ALA A 59 -2.38 1.44 17.03
N PHE A 60 -2.30 0.13 17.29
CA PHE A 60 -2.09 -0.92 16.30
C PHE A 60 -3.39 -1.55 15.75
N LYS A 61 -4.55 -0.95 16.00
CA LYS A 61 -5.81 -1.45 15.45
C LYS A 61 -5.82 -1.31 13.93
N ASN A 62 -5.61 -0.07 13.46
CA ASN A 62 -5.49 0.21 12.03
C ASN A 62 -4.08 -0.10 11.54
N ARG A 63 -4.01 -0.89 10.47
CA ARG A 63 -2.77 -1.25 9.77
C ARG A 63 -2.68 -0.49 8.46
N TYR A 64 -1.52 0.13 8.22
CA TYR A 64 -1.29 1.05 7.11
C TYR A 64 -0.13 0.59 6.21
N GLY A 65 0.74 -0.27 6.73
CA GLY A 65 2.02 -0.56 6.13
C GLY A 65 1.93 -1.52 4.96
N LEU A 66 2.92 -1.45 4.08
CA LEU A 66 3.25 -2.52 3.13
C LEU A 66 3.80 -3.77 3.84
N VAL A 67 4.41 -3.59 5.01
CA VAL A 67 4.99 -4.65 5.82
C VAL A 67 4.13 -4.87 7.07
N GLU A 68 3.62 -6.10 7.23
CA GLU A 68 2.98 -6.55 8.46
C GLU A 68 4.02 -6.66 9.58
N ILE A 69 3.67 -6.22 10.79
CA ILE A 69 4.41 -6.54 12.02
C ILE A 69 3.54 -7.43 12.89
N ASN A 70 3.91 -8.70 13.02
CA ASN A 70 3.21 -9.66 13.86
C ASN A 70 3.59 -9.46 15.34
N LEU A 71 2.69 -8.85 16.11
CA LEU A 71 2.95 -8.53 17.52
C LEU A 71 3.03 -9.76 18.42
N GLU A 72 2.38 -10.86 18.04
CA GLU A 72 2.29 -12.11 18.83
C GLU A 72 3.42 -13.10 18.53
N ASP A 73 4.13 -12.91 17.41
CA ASP A 73 5.21 -13.79 16.97
C ASP A 73 6.52 -13.00 16.85
N ASN A 74 7.10 -12.65 18.00
CA ASN A 74 8.40 -11.98 18.12
C ASN A 74 8.61 -10.76 17.19
N ARG A 75 7.53 -10.05 16.83
CA ARG A 75 7.59 -8.90 15.90
C ARG A 75 8.13 -9.27 14.52
N ASN A 76 7.88 -10.50 14.08
CA ASN A 76 8.22 -10.97 12.74
C ASN A 76 7.57 -10.07 11.68
N ARG A 77 8.28 -9.90 10.55
CA ARG A 77 7.86 -9.03 9.44
C ARG A 77 7.53 -9.84 8.21
N THR A 78 6.37 -9.54 7.62
CA THR A 78 5.91 -10.19 6.39
C THR A 78 5.49 -9.14 5.38
N LEU A 79 5.89 -9.31 4.12
CA LEU A 79 5.45 -8.44 3.03
C LEU A 79 3.99 -8.76 2.70
N LYS A 80 3.16 -7.72 2.58
CA LYS A 80 1.76 -7.84 2.12
C LYS A 80 1.71 -7.88 0.60
N LYS A 81 0.55 -8.24 0.02
CA LYS A 81 0.35 -8.23 -1.45
C LYS A 81 0.70 -6.87 -2.05
N SER A 82 0.27 -5.78 -1.40
CA SER A 82 0.59 -4.41 -1.79
C SER A 82 2.08 -4.11 -1.86
N ALA A 83 2.92 -4.75 -1.03
CA ALA A 83 4.37 -4.58 -1.08
C ALA A 83 4.98 -5.14 -2.36
N TYR A 84 4.50 -6.31 -2.79
CA TYR A 84 4.93 -6.93 -4.05
C TYR A 84 4.48 -6.08 -5.25
N TRP A 85 3.23 -5.64 -5.23
CA TRP A 85 2.70 -4.74 -6.25
C TRP A 85 3.51 -3.43 -6.32
N TYR A 86 3.76 -2.77 -5.18
CA TYR A 86 4.49 -1.50 -5.12
C TYR A 86 5.94 -1.64 -5.57
N ARG A 87 6.60 -2.77 -5.25
CA ARG A 87 7.93 -3.12 -5.78
C ARG A 87 7.92 -3.18 -7.30
N ASP A 88 6.89 -3.79 -7.88
CA ASP A 88 6.80 -3.98 -9.32
C ASP A 88 6.50 -2.64 -10.02
N VAL A 89 5.65 -1.78 -9.45
CA VAL A 89 5.44 -0.40 -9.91
C VAL A 89 6.73 0.41 -9.92
N ILE A 90 7.55 0.33 -8.87
CA ILE A 90 8.85 1.04 -8.81
C ILE A 90 9.79 0.56 -9.93
N LYS A 91 9.80 -0.74 -10.20
CA LYS A 91 10.67 -1.37 -11.22
C LYS A 91 10.21 -1.05 -12.63
N SER A 92 8.92 -1.21 -12.93
CA SER A 92 8.36 -1.00 -14.27
C SER A 92 8.13 0.48 -14.58
N ARG A 93 7.99 1.31 -13.53
CA ARG A 93 7.48 2.68 -13.61
C ARG A 93 6.11 2.76 -14.28
N THR A 94 5.28 1.74 -14.07
CA THR A 94 3.91 1.66 -14.60
C THR A 94 2.98 1.01 -13.59
N PHE A 95 1.70 1.37 -13.63
CA PHE A 95 0.66 0.77 -12.79
C PHE A 95 -0.72 0.84 -13.48
N SER A 96 -1.64 -0.02 -13.06
CA SER A 96 -3.06 0.02 -13.47
C SER A 96 -3.90 0.60 -12.33
N ALA A 97 -4.86 1.46 -12.68
CA ALA A 97 -5.89 1.96 -11.76
C ALA A 97 -7.23 1.24 -12.03
N PRO A 98 -8.30 1.44 -11.22
CA PRO A 98 -9.57 0.68 -11.29
C PRO A 98 -10.34 0.73 -12.63
N ASN A 99 -9.87 1.49 -13.61
CA ASN A 99 -10.41 1.54 -14.98
C ASN A 99 -9.53 0.78 -16.01
N ASP A 100 -8.57 -0.02 -15.55
CA ASP A 100 -7.60 -0.77 -16.36
C ASP A 100 -6.73 0.06 -17.33
N GLU A 101 -6.76 1.39 -17.20
CA GLU A 101 -5.81 2.27 -17.86
C GLU A 101 -4.42 2.11 -17.23
N ILE A 102 -3.40 2.01 -18.09
CA ILE A 102 -2.00 1.90 -17.69
C ILE A 102 -1.41 3.31 -17.62
N TYR A 103 -0.97 3.70 -16.43
CA TYR A 103 -0.31 4.97 -16.16
C TYR A 103 1.21 4.79 -16.04
N LYS A 104 1.97 5.84 -16.33
CA LYS A 104 3.43 5.87 -16.32
C LYS A 104 3.97 7.07 -15.54
#